data_AF-A0A9E5J919-F1
#
_entry.id   AF-A0A9E5J919-F1
#
_cell.length_a   1.000
_cell.length_b   1.000
_cell.length_c   1.000
_cell.angle_alpha   90.00
_cell.angle_beta   90.00
_cell.angle_gamma   90.00
#
_symmetry.space_group_name_H-M   'P 1'
#
loop_
_entity.id
_entity.type
_entity.pdbx_description
1 polymer ?
#
loop_
_entity_poly.entity_id
_entity_poly.type
_entity_poly.pdbx_seq_one_letter_code
_entity_poly.pdbx_strand_id
1 'polypeptide(L)' 'MKKIWDISPPIDASSPVFPGDTPFQLKWSAQIAADCPVNVSAITLSPHVG' A
#
# COMPACT_ATOMS: atom_id res chain seq x y z
N MET A 1 -28.85 8.39 6.99
CA MET A 1 -27.40 8.19 7.19
C MET A 1 -26.67 9.43 6.66
N LYS A 2 -25.63 9.93 7.36
CA LYS A 2 -24.82 11.06 6.84
C LYS A 2 -23.82 10.52 5.80
N LYS A 3 -23.63 11.26 4.71
CA LYS A 3 -22.63 10.93 3.68
C LYS A 3 -21.21 11.07 4.25
N ILE A 4 -20.37 10.07 4.02
CA ILE A 4 -18.93 10.13 4.33
C ILE A 4 -18.21 10.54 3.04
N TRP A 5 -17.24 11.44 3.18
CA TRP A 5 -16.37 11.86 2.10
C TRP A 5 -14.95 11.40 2.44
N ASP A 6 -14.40 10.52 1.62
CA ASP A 6 -12.99 10.20 1.66
C ASP A 6 -12.23 11.30 0.91
N ILE A 7 -11.23 11.86 1.57
CA ILE A 7 -10.39 12.95 1.05
C ILE A 7 -8.92 12.53 0.95
N SER A 8 -8.64 11.25 1.18
CA SER A 8 -7.29 10.70 1.13
C SER A 8 -6.94 10.37 -0.32
N PRO A 9 -5.74 10.70 -0.81
CA PRO A 9 -5.29 10.21 -2.10
C PRO A 9 -5.03 8.70 -2.04
N PRO A 10 -5.23 7.97 -3.14
CA PRO A 10 -4.83 6.57 -3.22
C PRO A 10 -3.29 6.45 -3.15
N ILE A 11 -2.81 5.42 -2.46
CA ILE A 11 -1.39 5.08 -2.40
C ILE A 11 -1.15 3.79 -3.18
N ASP A 12 -0.25 3.84 -4.15
CA ASP A 12 0.22 2.69 -4.92
C ASP A 12 1.68 2.89 -5.38
N ALA A 13 2.21 1.94 -6.17
CA ALA A 13 3.60 1.97 -6.63
C ALA A 13 3.95 3.17 -7.55
N SER A 14 2.94 3.88 -8.06
CA SER A 14 3.07 5.09 -8.87
C SER A 14 2.87 6.38 -8.07
N SER A 15 2.55 6.30 -6.77
CA SER A 15 2.41 7.47 -5.92
C SER A 15 3.67 8.33 -5.97
N PRO A 16 3.53 9.65 -6.20
CA PRO A 16 4.68 10.53 -6.28
C PRO A 16 5.36 10.60 -4.91
N VAL A 17 6.69 10.70 -4.94
CA VAL A 17 7.50 10.88 -3.75
C VAL A 17 8.41 12.08 -3.91
N PHE A 18 8.87 12.60 -2.78
CA PHE A 18 9.93 13.60 -2.80
C PHE A 18 11.20 12.99 -3.42
N PRO A 19 11.97 13.74 -4.25
CA PRO A 19 13.18 13.21 -4.85
C PRO A 19 14.16 12.62 -3.81
N GLY A 20 14.48 11.34 -3.97
CA GLY A 20 15.36 10.60 -3.07
C GLY A 20 14.66 9.90 -1.89
N ASP A 21 13.35 10.07 -1.72
CA ASP A 21 12.59 9.41 -0.65
C ASP A 21 12.20 7.96 -1.00
N THR A 22 11.78 7.19 0.00
CA THR A 22 11.42 5.78 -0.13
C THR A 22 10.06 5.62 -0.84
N PRO A 23 10.02 5.05 -2.05
CA PRO A 23 8.76 4.81 -2.76
C PRO A 23 7.91 3.75 -2.05
N PHE A 24 6.60 3.81 -2.26
CA PHE A 24 5.71 2.72 -1.86
C PHE A 24 6.09 1.43 -2.59
N GLN A 25 6.25 0.36 -1.83
CA GLN A 25 6.45 -1.00 -2.34
C GLN A 25 5.57 -1.96 -1.55
N LEU A 26 4.91 -2.87 -2.26
CA LEU A 26 4.20 -4.01 -1.70
C LEU A 26 4.87 -5.28 -2.24
N LYS A 27 5.32 -6.14 -1.33
CA LYS A 27 5.85 -7.46 -1.68
C LYS A 27 5.01 -8.52 -0.98
N TRP A 28 4.61 -9.55 -1.70
CA TRP A 28 3.92 -10.69 -1.10
C TRP A 28 4.89 -11.54 -0.29
N SER A 29 4.62 -11.66 1.00
CA SER A 29 5.30 -12.59 1.91
C SER A 29 4.65 -13.97 1.86
N ALA A 30 3.33 -14.01 1.63
CA ALA A 30 2.56 -15.22 1.38
C ALA A 30 1.40 -14.90 0.41
N GLN A 31 1.04 -15.86 -0.43
CA GLN A 31 -0.12 -15.77 -1.31
C GLN A 31 -1.00 -17.00 -1.14
N ILE A 32 -2.31 -16.78 -1.21
CA ILE A 32 -3.31 -17.82 -1.05
C ILE A 32 -3.13 -18.89 -2.13
N ALA A 33 -3.04 -20.13 -1.69
CA ALA A 33 -2.78 -21.31 -2.51
C ALA A 33 -3.36 -22.55 -1.82
N ALA A 34 -3.21 -23.74 -2.42
CA ALA A 34 -3.72 -24.98 -1.85
C ALA A 34 -3.17 -25.26 -0.43
N ASP A 35 -1.94 -24.83 -0.15
CA ASP A 35 -1.20 -24.99 1.11
C ASP A 35 -1.07 -23.69 1.92
N CYS A 36 -1.61 -22.57 1.44
CA CYS A 36 -1.54 -21.27 2.10
C CYS A 36 -2.93 -20.61 2.17
N PRO A 37 -3.49 -20.37 3.36
CA PRO A 37 -4.87 -19.88 3.49
C PRO A 37 -5.03 -18.36 3.34
N VAL A 38 -3.94 -17.60 3.18
CA VAL A 38 -3.95 -16.13 3.30
C VAL A 38 -3.06 -15.45 2.27
N ASN A 39 -3.38 -14.19 1.99
CA ASN A 39 -2.45 -13.25 1.36
C ASN A 39 -1.86 -12.36 2.45
N VAL A 40 -0.53 -12.33 2.55
CA VAL A 40 0.18 -11.45 3.48
C VAL A 40 1.23 -10.70 2.68
N SER A 41 1.20 -9.37 2.74
CA SER A 41 2.22 -8.52 2.14
C SER A 41 3.08 -7.84 3.21
N ALA A 42 4.32 -7.55 2.83
CA ALA A 42 5.15 -6.56 3.47
C ALA A 42 5.05 -5.25 2.67
N ILE A 43 4.81 -4.15 3.37
CA ILE A 43 4.76 -2.80 2.79
C ILE A 43 5.99 -2.03 3.25
N THR A 44 6.60 -1.28 2.34
CA THR A 44 7.70 -0.33 2.63
C THR A 44 7.36 0.98 1.96
N LEU A 45 7.39 2.08 2.71
CA LEU A 45 7.11 3.43 2.21
C LEU A 45 7.67 4.47 3.17
N SER A 46 7.88 5.68 2.68
CA SER A 46 8.02 6.85 3.55
C SER A 46 6.66 7.24 4.15
N PRO A 47 6.61 7.69 5.42
CA PRO A 47 5.37 8.19 6.03
C PRO A 47 4.87 9.50 5.41
N HIS A 48 5.63 10.08 4.48
CA HIS A 48 5.27 11.28 3.72
C HIS A 48 4.66 10.97 2.34
N VAL A 49 4.39 9.69 2.03
CA VAL A 49 3.70 9.28 0.79
C VAL A 49 2.19 9.32 1.01
N GLY A 50 1.48 10.07 0.16
CA GLY A 50 0.05 10.36 0.31
C GLY A 50 -0.21 11.80 0.71
#